data_AF-A0A4U0RPI0-F1
#
_entry.id   AF-A0A4U0RPI0-F1
#
_cell.length_a   1.000
_cell.length_b   1.000
_cell.length_c   1.000
_cell.angle_alpha   90.00
_cell.angle_beta   90.00
_cell.angle_gamma   90.00
#
_symmetry.space_group_name_H-M   'P 1'
#
loop_
_entity.id
_entity.type
_entity.pdbx_description
1 polymer ?
#
loop_
_entity_poly.entity_id
_entity_poly.type
_entity_poly.pdbx_seq_one_letter_code
_entity_poly.pdbx_strand_id
1 'polypeptide(L)'
;MQHTTAHPDRCAVPWGVCPDHGGTLRSSAGRSSWCTDLACLNTWNYDRLDAACPEKATHTVQAADGRYVVCTGHAIAARSQITDAQVLTGTPA
;
A
#
# COMPACT_ATOMS: atom_id res chain seq x y z
N MET A 1 12.57 9.51 -20.69
CA MET A 1 12.19 8.52 -19.66
C MET A 1 12.07 9.27 -18.35
N GLN A 2 10.85 9.56 -17.90
CA GLN A 2 10.65 10.33 -16.67
C GLN A 2 10.87 9.37 -15.51
N HIS A 3 11.98 9.55 -14.79
CA HIS A 3 12.14 8.91 -13.48
C HIS A 3 11.03 9.49 -12.61
N THR A 4 10.03 8.69 -12.25
CA THR A 4 9.10 9.06 -11.20
C THR A 4 9.95 9.32 -9.97
N THR A 5 10.23 10.58 -9.66
CA THR A 5 10.91 10.95 -8.43
C THR A 5 10.13 10.29 -7.32
N ALA A 6 10.75 9.31 -6.65
CA ALA A 6 10.22 8.76 -5.43
C ALA A 6 10.01 9.97 -4.52
N HIS A 7 8.76 10.40 -4.36
CA HIS A 7 8.46 11.42 -3.37
C HIS A 7 8.80 10.76 -2.04
N PRO A 8 9.77 11.28 -1.28
CA PRO A 8 10.21 10.64 -0.03
C PRO A 8 9.04 10.50 0.96
N ASP A 9 8.00 11.32 0.80
CA ASP A 9 6.78 11.27 1.59
C ASP A 9 5.71 10.29 1.09
N ARG A 10 5.88 9.61 -0.04
CA ARG A 10 4.89 8.66 -0.59
C ARG A 10 5.27 7.22 -0.32
N CYS A 11 4.24 6.38 -0.25
CA CYS A 11 4.41 4.95 -0.16
C CYS A 11 5.25 4.43 -1.33
N ALA A 12 6.28 3.63 -1.05
CA ALA A 12 7.19 3.10 -2.06
C ALA A 12 6.61 1.93 -2.85
N VAL A 13 5.45 1.41 -2.46
CA VAL A 13 4.85 0.20 -3.05
C VAL A 13 4.19 0.52 -4.41
N PRO A 14 4.52 -0.20 -5.49
CA PRO A 14 4.08 0.12 -6.85
C PRO A 14 2.64 -0.32 -7.18
N TRP A 15 1.90 -0.83 -6.20
CA TRP A 15 0.50 -1.25 -6.29
C TRP A 15 -0.28 -0.66 -5.11
N GLY A 16 -1.61 -0.56 -5.24
CA GLY A 16 -2.46 0.05 -4.23
C GLY A 16 -3.17 -0.97 -3.32
N VAL A 17 -3.60 -0.48 -2.16
CA VAL A 17 -4.35 -1.21 -1.13
C VAL A 17 -5.58 -0.43 -0.69
N CYS A 18 -6.45 -1.07 0.09
CA CYS A 18 -7.40 -0.32 0.88
C CYS A 18 -6.62 0.44 1.97
N PRO A 19 -6.76 1.77 2.09
CA PRO A 19 -6.04 2.54 3.11
C PRO A 19 -6.32 2.06 4.54
N ASP A 20 -7.53 1.54 4.76
CA ASP A 20 -8.04 1.15 6.08
C ASP A 20 -7.94 -0.36 6.35
N HIS A 21 -7.97 -1.19 5.29
CA HIS A 21 -8.08 -2.65 5.42
C HIS A 21 -6.92 -3.42 4.76
N GLY A 22 -5.96 -2.71 4.16
CA GLY A 22 -4.78 -3.32 3.55
C GLY A 22 -5.07 -4.11 2.28
N GLY A 23 -4.53 -5.33 2.20
CA GLY A 23 -4.53 -6.21 1.01
C GLY A 23 -5.89 -6.83 0.66
N THR A 24 -6.98 -6.07 0.78
CA THR A 24 -8.37 -6.51 0.58
C THR A 24 -9.00 -5.95 -0.68
N LEU A 25 -8.22 -5.36 -1.58
CA LEU A 25 -8.77 -4.87 -2.84
C LEU A 25 -9.10 -6.02 -3.79
N ARG A 26 -10.15 -5.82 -4.57
CA ARG A 26 -10.43 -6.58 -5.79
C ARG A 26 -10.59 -5.62 -6.97
N SER A 27 -10.19 -6.06 -8.16
CA SER A 27 -10.30 -5.30 -9.41
C SER A 27 -11.27 -5.98 -10.38
N SER A 28 -11.95 -5.16 -11.20
CA SER A 28 -12.71 -5.61 -12.36
C SER A 28 -11.97 -5.27 -13.65
N ALA A 29 -11.13 -6.21 -14.10
CA ALA A 29 -10.45 -6.17 -15.39
C ALA A 29 -9.81 -4.81 -15.75
N GLY A 30 -9.11 -4.18 -14.79
CA GLY A 30 -8.41 -2.92 -15.03
C GLY A 30 -9.28 -1.66 -14.99
N ARG A 31 -10.59 -1.76 -14.75
CA ARG A 31 -11.53 -0.62 -14.89
C ARG A 31 -11.92 0.02 -13.57
N SER A 32 -12.12 -0.78 -12.54
CA SER A 32 -12.49 -0.31 -11.22
C SER A 32 -12.00 -1.28 -10.16
N SER A 33 -11.86 -0.79 -8.95
CA SER A 33 -11.44 -1.59 -7.82
C SER A 33 -12.24 -1.24 -6.56
N TRP A 34 -12.38 -2.19 -5.63
CA TRP A 34 -13.15 -2.02 -4.40
C TRP A 34 -12.53 -2.83 -3.27
N CYS A 35 -12.76 -2.39 -2.03
CA CYS A 35 -12.43 -3.18 -0.85
C CYS A 35 -13.42 -4.33 -0.69
N THR A 36 -12.95 -5.54 -0.37
CA THR A 36 -13.81 -6.70 -0.13
C THR A 36 -14.25 -6.85 1.33
N ASP A 37 -13.79 -5.97 2.23
CA ASP A 37 -14.34 -5.90 3.59
C ASP A 37 -15.79 -5.41 3.52
N LEU A 38 -16.72 -6.16 4.14
CA LEU A 38 -18.15 -5.91 4.02
C LEU A 38 -18.61 -4.58 4.66
N ALA A 39 -17.84 -4.05 5.62
CA ALA A 39 -18.12 -2.75 6.24
C ALA A 39 -17.43 -1.59 5.50
N CYS A 40 -16.54 -1.89 4.54
CA CYS A 40 -15.81 -0.89 3.78
C CYS A 40 -16.48 -0.59 2.45
N LEU A 41 -16.90 0.67 2.27
CA LEU A 41 -17.53 1.14 1.04
C LEU A 41 -16.54 1.83 0.08
N ASN A 42 -15.24 1.68 0.32
CA ASN A 42 -14.22 2.29 -0.53
C ASN A 42 -14.22 1.62 -1.91
N THR A 43 -14.47 2.43 -2.95
CA THR A 43 -14.41 2.04 -4.35
C THR A 43 -13.63 3.08 -5.14
N TRP A 44 -13.00 2.65 -6.23
CA TRP A 44 -12.26 3.49 -7.14
C TRP A 44 -12.70 3.17 -8.57
N ASN A 45 -12.89 4.22 -9.37
CA ASN A 45 -13.23 4.14 -10.79
C ASN A 45 -12.00 3.89 -11.70
N TYR A 46 -10.95 3.33 -11.13
CA TYR A 46 -9.74 2.87 -11.80
C TYR A 46 -9.21 1.62 -11.08
N ASP A 47 -8.30 0.90 -11.72
CA ASP A 47 -7.61 -0.22 -11.07
C ASP A 47 -6.54 0.31 -10.11
N ARG A 48 -6.89 0.35 -8.83
CA ARG A 48 -5.98 0.72 -7.77
C ARG A 48 -4.96 -0.36 -7.48
N LEU A 49 -5.27 -1.64 -7.73
CA LEU A 49 -4.32 -2.73 -7.53
C LEU A 49 -3.15 -2.62 -8.51
N ASP A 50 -3.38 -2.12 -9.72
CA ASP A 50 -2.35 -1.96 -10.75
C ASP A 50 -1.78 -0.52 -10.84
N ALA A 51 -2.05 0.31 -9.81
CA ALA A 51 -1.56 1.69 -9.75
C ALA A 51 -0.64 1.90 -8.55
N ALA A 52 0.44 2.67 -8.76
CA ALA A 52 1.34 3.07 -7.70
C ALA A 52 0.58 3.75 -6.55
N CYS A 53 0.87 3.34 -5.31
CA CYS A 53 0.17 3.79 -4.11
C CYS A 53 0.28 5.32 -3.94
N PRO A 54 -0.83 6.09 -4.02
CA PRO A 54 -0.77 7.54 -3.87
C PRO A 54 -0.62 8.01 -2.41
N GLU A 55 -0.80 7.13 -1.43
CA GLU A 55 -0.82 7.46 0.00
C GLU A 55 0.54 7.93 0.53
N LYS A 56 0.46 8.78 1.58
CA LYS A 56 1.63 9.20 2.33
C LYS A 56 2.27 8.03 3.06
N ALA A 57 3.59 7.94 3.02
CA ALA A 57 4.35 7.03 3.86
C ALA A 57 4.28 7.48 5.33
N THR A 58 3.96 6.53 6.21
CA THR A 58 3.80 6.74 7.65
C THR A 58 4.46 5.66 8.49
N HIS A 59 4.90 4.57 7.86
CA HIS A 59 5.50 3.42 8.51
C HIS A 59 6.77 3.00 7.77
N THR A 60 7.61 2.25 8.48
CA THR A 60 8.73 1.52 7.89
C THR A 60 8.51 0.02 8.08
N VAL A 61 8.59 -0.75 7.01
CA VAL A 61 8.67 -2.21 7.05
C VAL A 61 10.13 -2.62 6.97
N GLN A 62 10.59 -3.43 7.93
CA GLN A 62 11.87 -4.13 7.87
C GLN A 62 11.58 -5.62 7.63
N ALA A 63 12.11 -6.17 6.54
CA ALA A 63 11.97 -7.57 6.16
C ALA A 63 13.32 -8.10 5.63
N ALA A 64 13.39 -9.39 5.30
CA ALA A 64 14.63 -10.03 4.88
C ALA A 64 15.25 -9.43 3.60
N ASP A 65 14.42 -8.86 2.72
CA ASP A 65 14.79 -8.21 1.46
C ASP A 65 15.21 -6.75 1.63
N GLY A 66 14.95 -6.13 2.78
CA GLY A 66 15.40 -4.79 3.11
C GLY A 66 14.42 -3.98 3.94
N ARG A 67 14.53 -2.65 3.81
CA ARG A 67 13.75 -1.67 4.57
C ARG A 67 13.01 -0.74 3.62
N TYR A 68 11.70 -0.62 3.77
CA TYR A 68 10.83 0.15 2.88
C TYR A 68 9.90 1.07 3.65
N VAL A 69 9.64 2.27 3.13
CA VAL A 69 8.66 3.21 3.69
C VAL A 69 7.29 2.99 3.04
N VAL A 70 6.26 2.84 3.87
CA VAL A 70 4.92 2.44 3.42
C VAL A 70 3.83 3.26 4.09
N CYS A 71 2.66 3.33 3.46
CA CYS A 71 1.47 3.92 4.07
C CYS A 71 0.82 2.99 5.11
N THR A 72 -0.20 3.49 5.81
CA THR A 72 -0.97 2.72 6.80
C THR A 72 -1.60 1.44 6.20
N GLY A 73 -2.20 1.51 5.01
CA GLY A 73 -2.78 0.33 4.36
C GLY A 73 -1.75 -0.76 4.07
N HIS A 74 -0.57 -0.37 3.59
CA HIS A 74 0.52 -1.31 3.34
C HIS A 74 1.16 -1.84 4.62
N ALA A 75 1.19 -1.06 5.70
CA ALA A 75 1.58 -1.54 7.01
C ALA A 75 0.62 -2.64 7.53
N ILE A 76 -0.69 -2.51 7.31
CA ILE A 76 -1.70 -3.55 7.65
C ILE A 76 -1.48 -4.80 6.79
N ALA A 77 -1.30 -4.62 5.49
CA ALA A 77 -1.05 -5.71 4.55
C ALA A 77 0.24 -6.48 4.91
N ALA A 78 1.33 -5.77 5.23
CA ALA A 78 2.62 -6.35 5.59
C ALA A 78 2.54 -7.20 6.87
N ARG A 79 1.88 -6.69 7.92
CA ARG A 79 1.65 -7.43 9.18
C ARG A 79 0.92 -8.75 8.96
N SER A 80 0.06 -8.83 7.95
CA SER A 80 -0.76 -10.01 7.68
C SER A 80 -0.09 -11.02 6.75
N GLN A 81 0.81 -10.58 5.88
CA GLN A 81 1.30 -11.37 4.74
C GLN A 81 2.80 -11.69 4.81
N ILE A 82 3.58 -11.01 5.64
CA ILE A 82 5.04 -11.19 5.70
C ILE A 82 5.41 -11.71 7.10
N THR A 83 5.73 -13.01 7.18
CA THR A 83 5.94 -13.76 8.44
C THR A 83 7.01 -13.16 9.35
N ASP A 84 8.05 -12.55 8.78
CA ASP A 84 9.19 -11.98 9.52
C ASP A 84 9.34 -10.45 9.35
N ALA A 85 8.29 -9.77 8.87
CA ALA A 85 8.34 -8.32 8.75
C ALA A 85 8.11 -7.63 10.10
N GLN A 86 9.01 -6.71 10.45
CA GLN A 86 8.77 -5.74 11.50
C GLN A 86 8.21 -4.44 10.93
N VAL A 87 7.03 -4.04 11.40
CA VAL A 87 6.40 -2.78 11.00
C VAL A 87 6.56 -1.74 12.11
N LEU A 88 7.37 -0.73 11.84
CA LEU A 88 7.64 0.41 12.72
C LEU A 88 6.81 1.61 12.32
N THR A 89 6.31 2.35 13.30
CA THR A 89 5.65 3.65 13.07
C THR A 89 6.69 4.73 12.80
N GLY A 90 6.41 5.59 11.82
CA GLY A 90 7.32 6.65 11.36
C GLY A 90 8.13 6.26 10.13
N THR A 91 8.45 7.26 9.31
CA THR A 91 9.49 7.16 8.27
C THR A 91 10.85 7.45 8.91
N PRO A 92 11.95 6.84 8.43
CA PRO A 92 13.28 7.19 8.89
C PRO A 92 13.54 8.68 8.63
N ALA A 93 14.22 9.34 9.57
CA ALA A 93 14.63 10.75 9.48
C ALA A 93 15.74 10.96 8.45
#